data_AF-A0A651DMH0-F1
#
_entry.id   AF-A0A651DMH0-F1
#
_cell.length_a   1.000
_cell.length_b   1.000
_cell.length_c   1.000
_cell.angle_alpha   90.00
_cell.angle_beta   90.00
_cell.angle_gamma   90.00
#
_symmetry.space_group_name_H-M   'P 1'
#
loop_
_entity.id
_entity.type
_entity.pdbx_description
1 polymer ?
#
loop_
_entity_poly.entity_id
_entity_poly.type
_entity_poly.pdbx_seq_one_letter_code
_entity_poly.pdbx_strand_id
1 'polypeptide(L)'
;AFGFASFHYFDLLGTPLTLTEQLWLFAAFALAFAIKLPHFPFHTWLPDAHVEAPTPGSVVLAAVLLKLGAYGFLRFVLPFFPEASAHPTVVLIMITLGVIGIIYAAWVAAVQPDAKKLVAYTSVAHMGFVVIGIFALTTNGLQGGLIVMISHGISTGALFLILGMLYERRHTREINEFGGIAKVAPLLATALVITAMASIGVPGTSGFVGEFLALLGTFERYPVLAFLAATGVIFAAYYMLPMVQTILFNPLDRDENRTMEDLSGREIAVLSPLVGLMLLIGVFPGPILERMEPGVQAIIEWVDEGASGALLEAAGDRGTEPGLGELPVRSELSELGTSAFGTSTYVGKRRIHVFFRDEG
;
A
#
# COMPACT_ATOMS: atom_id res chain seq x y z
N ALA A 1 -25.35 -17.42 15.84
CA ALA A 1 -24.61 -16.91 17.01
C ALA A 1 -24.15 -18.08 17.87
N PHE A 2 -22.87 -18.12 18.26
CA PHE A 2 -22.23 -19.24 18.98
C PHE A 2 -22.75 -19.51 20.40
N GLY A 3 -23.77 -18.77 20.87
CA GLY A 3 -24.35 -18.95 22.20
C GLY A 3 -23.53 -18.37 23.36
N PHE A 4 -22.36 -17.77 23.10
CA PHE A 4 -21.54 -17.06 24.08
C PHE A 4 -20.95 -15.77 23.48
N ALA A 5 -20.67 -14.79 24.34
CA ALA A 5 -19.98 -13.56 23.95
C ALA A 5 -18.46 -13.81 23.93
N SER A 6 -17.80 -13.42 22.84
CA SER A 6 -16.34 -13.55 22.67
C SER A 6 -15.74 -12.30 22.01
N PHE A 7 -14.50 -11.99 22.39
CA PHE A 7 -13.66 -10.97 21.74
C PHE A 7 -12.46 -11.60 21.03
N HIS A 8 -12.44 -12.93 20.91
CA HIS A 8 -11.37 -13.66 20.27
C HIS A 8 -11.47 -13.54 18.75
N TYR A 9 -10.34 -13.27 18.08
CA TYR A 9 -10.29 -12.99 16.64
C TYR A 9 -10.96 -14.07 15.79
N PHE A 10 -10.65 -15.36 16.05
CA PHE A 10 -11.15 -16.46 15.23
C PHE A 10 -12.63 -16.75 15.45
N ASP A 11 -13.15 -16.45 16.64
CA ASP A 11 -14.58 -16.59 16.95
C ASP A 11 -15.37 -15.51 16.19
N LEU A 12 -14.82 -14.31 16.10
CA LEU A 12 -15.43 -13.19 15.39
C LEU A 12 -15.47 -13.39 13.87
N LEU A 13 -14.48 -14.08 13.27
CA LEU A 13 -14.47 -14.40 11.83
C LEU A 13 -15.70 -15.20 11.39
N GLY A 14 -16.18 -16.11 12.24
CA GLY A 14 -17.33 -16.96 11.94
C GLY A 14 -18.67 -16.34 12.32
N THR A 15 -18.71 -15.05 12.64
CA THR A 15 -19.96 -14.38 13.03
C THR A 15 -20.82 -14.17 11.78
N PRO A 16 -22.04 -14.76 11.72
CA PRO A 16 -22.94 -14.50 10.60
C PRO A 16 -23.42 -13.05 10.66
N LEU A 17 -23.10 -12.27 9.64
CA LEU A 17 -23.45 -10.87 9.51
C LEU A 17 -24.12 -10.66 8.16
N THR A 18 -25.26 -9.98 8.15
CA THR A 18 -25.86 -9.52 6.90
C THR A 18 -24.96 -8.50 6.20
N LEU A 19 -25.11 -8.34 4.88
CA LEU A 19 -24.37 -7.34 4.11
C LEU A 19 -24.51 -5.92 4.71
N THR A 20 -25.70 -5.56 5.18
CA THR A 20 -25.95 -4.24 5.80
C THR A 20 -25.13 -4.05 7.07
N GLU A 21 -25.06 -5.07 7.92
CA GLU A 21 -24.23 -5.05 9.14
C GLU A 21 -22.75 -4.99 8.79
N GLN A 22 -22.30 -5.79 7.82
CA GLN A 22 -20.92 -5.74 7.33
C GLN A 22 -20.57 -4.36 6.77
N LEU A 23 -21.44 -3.69 6.02
CA LEU A 23 -21.18 -2.35 5.48
C LEU A 23 -21.00 -1.30 6.59
N TRP A 24 -21.83 -1.32 7.63
CA TRP A 24 -21.70 -0.40 8.76
C TRP A 24 -20.44 -0.65 9.58
N LEU A 25 -20.15 -1.91 9.89
CA LEU A 25 -18.97 -2.29 10.66
C LEU A 25 -17.68 -2.07 9.85
N PHE A 26 -17.69 -2.39 8.55
CA PHE A 26 -16.65 -2.03 7.60
C PHE A 26 -16.38 -0.54 7.65
N ALA A 27 -17.41 0.30 7.51
CA ALA A 27 -17.24 1.75 7.51
C ALA A 27 -16.61 2.27 8.82
N ALA A 28 -17.01 1.73 9.97
CA ALA A 28 -16.46 2.10 11.27
C ALA A 28 -14.97 1.72 11.40
N PHE A 29 -14.61 0.48 11.05
CA PHE A 29 -13.21 0.03 11.10
C PHE A 29 -12.35 0.71 10.04
N ALA A 30 -12.85 0.82 8.81
CA ALA A 30 -12.19 1.49 7.71
C ALA A 30 -11.92 2.96 8.04
N LEU A 31 -12.85 3.68 8.68
CA LEU A 31 -12.63 5.05 9.14
C LEU A 31 -11.48 5.13 10.15
N ALA A 32 -11.49 4.27 11.18
CA ALA A 32 -10.45 4.26 12.20
C ALA A 32 -9.06 3.99 11.60
N PHE A 33 -8.96 3.00 10.70
CA PHE A 33 -7.70 2.68 10.03
C PHE A 33 -7.31 3.69 8.95
N ALA A 34 -8.27 4.31 8.26
CA ALA A 34 -8.02 5.38 7.30
C ALA A 34 -7.39 6.60 7.97
N ILE A 35 -7.87 6.98 9.17
CA ILE A 35 -7.23 8.02 9.99
C ILE A 35 -5.80 7.61 10.33
N LYS A 36 -5.58 6.37 10.77
CA LYS A 36 -4.23 5.90 11.17
C LYS A 36 -3.26 5.72 10.01
N LEU A 37 -3.75 5.38 8.82
CA LEU A 37 -3.03 5.18 7.55
C LEU A 37 -2.84 6.46 6.71
N PRO A 38 -3.15 7.63 7.27
CA PRO A 38 -3.49 8.88 6.55
C PRO A 38 -4.14 8.74 5.15
N HIS A 39 -5.17 7.92 5.01
CA HIS A 39 -5.92 7.85 3.75
C HIS A 39 -6.79 9.10 3.55
N PHE A 40 -6.83 9.63 2.33
CA PHE A 40 -7.55 10.87 2.05
C PHE A 40 -9.06 10.71 2.34
N PRO A 41 -9.71 11.67 3.04
CA PRO A 41 -9.23 12.98 3.47
C PRO A 41 -8.62 13.05 4.89
N PHE A 42 -8.44 11.92 5.57
CA PHE A 42 -8.10 11.83 7.00
C PHE A 42 -6.59 11.85 7.29
N HIS A 43 -5.86 12.82 6.74
CA HIS A 43 -4.40 12.85 6.75
C HIS A 43 -3.78 14.07 7.44
N THR A 44 -4.57 15.10 7.75
CA THR A 44 -4.09 16.42 8.19
C THR A 44 -3.28 16.38 9.50
N TRP A 45 -3.52 15.38 10.35
CA TRP A 45 -2.77 15.20 11.60
C TRP A 45 -1.30 14.81 11.35
N LEU A 46 -1.00 14.14 10.23
CA LEU A 46 0.30 13.53 9.99
C LEU A 46 1.42 14.57 9.80
N PRO A 47 1.29 15.57 8.90
CA PRO A 47 2.35 16.56 8.72
C PRO A 47 2.65 17.35 9.99
N ASP A 48 1.62 17.77 10.72
CA ASP A 48 1.79 18.55 11.93
C ASP A 48 2.44 17.71 13.05
N ALA A 49 2.04 16.44 13.19
CA ALA A 49 2.69 15.52 14.14
C ALA A 49 4.17 15.31 13.85
N HIS A 50 4.59 15.22 12.58
CA HIS A 50 6.00 15.07 12.22
C HIS A 50 6.83 16.33 12.47
N VAL A 51 6.27 17.51 12.20
CA VAL A 51 6.94 18.80 12.43
C VAL A 51 7.21 19.01 13.92
N GLU A 52 6.27 18.64 14.78
CA GLU A 52 6.41 18.78 16.24
C GLU A 52 7.22 17.65 16.88
N ALA A 53 7.27 16.48 16.25
CA ALA A 53 7.98 15.33 16.81
C ALA A 53 9.52 15.48 16.76
N PRO A 54 10.23 15.03 17.81
CA PRO A 54 11.67 14.86 17.74
C PRO A 54 12.02 13.81 16.67
N THR A 55 13.26 13.83 16.16
CA THR A 55 13.70 12.94 15.07
C THR A 55 13.37 11.45 15.33
N PRO A 56 13.69 10.86 16.49
CA PRO A 56 13.33 9.46 16.75
C PRO A 56 11.82 9.22 16.74
N GLY A 57 11.03 10.20 17.21
CA GLY A 57 9.57 10.14 17.17
C GLY A 57 9.03 10.12 15.75
N SER A 58 9.56 10.98 14.88
CA SER A 58 9.22 10.97 13.44
C SER A 58 9.61 9.66 12.76
N VAL A 59 10.78 9.11 13.10
CA VAL A 59 11.23 7.82 12.55
C VAL A 59 10.27 6.70 12.95
N VAL A 60 9.91 6.57 14.24
CA VAL A 60 8.98 5.52 14.69
C VAL A 60 7.57 5.73 14.11
N LEU A 61 7.10 6.98 14.07
CA LEU A 61 5.80 7.33 13.52
C LEU A 61 5.70 6.89 12.05
N ALA A 62 6.65 7.33 11.23
CA ALA A 62 6.70 6.97 9.81
C ALA A 62 6.98 5.48 9.63
N ALA A 63 8.04 4.94 10.23
CA ALA A 63 8.54 3.59 9.95
C ALA A 63 7.61 2.47 10.44
N VAL A 64 6.87 2.68 11.52
CA VAL A 64 6.07 1.63 12.17
C VAL A 64 4.60 2.02 12.32
N LEU A 65 4.30 3.16 12.94
CA LEU A 65 2.94 3.44 13.38
C LEU A 65 1.92 3.57 12.23
N LEU A 66 2.34 4.09 11.07
CA LEU A 66 1.48 4.16 9.88
C LEU A 66 1.12 2.77 9.34
N LYS A 67 2.02 1.79 9.48
CA LYS A 67 1.84 0.43 8.96
C LYS A 67 0.74 -0.30 9.72
N LEU A 68 0.51 0.07 10.98
CA LEU A 68 -0.59 -0.48 11.78
C LEU A 68 -1.96 -0.17 11.17
N GLY A 69 -2.11 0.94 10.44
CA GLY A 69 -3.35 1.25 9.73
C GLY A 69 -3.62 0.27 8.60
N ALA A 70 -2.65 0.08 7.70
CA ALA A 70 -2.79 -0.86 6.58
C ALA A 70 -2.79 -2.33 7.02
N TYR A 71 -2.01 -2.69 8.05
CA TYR A 71 -2.16 -3.98 8.72
C TYR A 71 -3.56 -4.16 9.28
N GLY A 72 -4.17 -3.10 9.81
CA GLY A 72 -5.55 -3.12 10.28
C GLY A 72 -6.56 -3.47 9.19
N PHE A 73 -6.38 -2.91 7.98
CA PHE A 73 -7.16 -3.28 6.80
C PHE A 73 -6.99 -4.77 6.46
N LEU A 74 -5.75 -5.23 6.35
CA LEU A 74 -5.45 -6.61 5.96
C LEU A 74 -5.88 -7.65 7.00
N ARG A 75 -5.72 -7.35 8.28
CA ARG A 75 -5.95 -8.30 9.37
C ARG A 75 -7.39 -8.29 9.86
N PHE A 76 -8.06 -7.15 9.88
CA PHE A 76 -9.40 -7.02 10.46
C PHE A 76 -10.45 -6.67 9.41
N VAL A 77 -10.24 -5.64 8.60
CA VAL A 77 -11.29 -5.16 7.68
C VAL A 77 -11.64 -6.20 6.62
N LEU A 78 -10.64 -6.67 5.86
CA LEU A 78 -10.87 -7.66 4.81
C LEU A 78 -11.45 -8.97 5.38
N PRO A 79 -10.87 -9.55 6.46
CA PRO A 79 -11.34 -10.85 6.94
C PRO A 79 -12.66 -10.80 7.71
N PHE A 80 -12.94 -9.75 8.49
CA PHE A 80 -14.19 -9.65 9.25
C PHE A 80 -15.39 -9.26 8.39
N PHE A 81 -15.16 -8.53 7.29
CA PHE A 81 -16.24 -8.00 6.44
C PHE A 81 -15.97 -8.34 4.96
N PRO A 82 -15.87 -9.63 4.57
CA PRO A 82 -15.44 -10.03 3.24
C PRO A 82 -16.42 -9.55 2.15
N GLU A 83 -17.73 -9.64 2.36
CA GLU A 83 -18.72 -9.18 1.37
C GLU A 83 -18.66 -7.67 1.18
N ALA A 84 -18.61 -6.91 2.28
CA ALA A 84 -18.48 -5.45 2.21
C ALA A 84 -17.16 -5.03 1.56
N SER A 85 -16.06 -5.74 1.84
CA SER A 85 -14.74 -5.45 1.28
C SER A 85 -14.64 -5.74 -0.21
N ALA A 86 -15.37 -6.76 -0.71
CA ALA A 86 -15.46 -7.09 -2.13
C ALA A 86 -16.56 -6.29 -2.86
N HIS A 87 -17.42 -5.58 -2.13
CA HIS A 87 -18.54 -4.85 -2.71
C HIS A 87 -18.04 -3.80 -3.73
N PRO A 88 -18.53 -3.79 -4.98
CA PRO A 88 -17.99 -2.94 -6.05
C PRO A 88 -17.90 -1.45 -5.69
N THR A 89 -18.95 -0.93 -5.03
CA THR A 89 -18.97 0.47 -4.57
C THR A 89 -17.90 0.77 -3.52
N VAL A 90 -17.67 -0.15 -2.58
CA VAL A 90 -16.68 0.03 -1.51
C VAL A 90 -15.28 0.03 -2.09
N VAL A 91 -14.97 -0.97 -2.93
CA VAL A 91 -13.68 -1.06 -3.62
C VAL A 91 -13.42 0.21 -4.44
N LEU A 92 -14.41 0.65 -5.23
CA LEU A 92 -14.27 1.84 -6.06
C LEU A 92 -14.01 3.10 -5.21
N ILE A 93 -14.70 3.27 -4.08
CA ILE A 93 -14.48 4.38 -3.15
C ILE A 93 -13.06 4.34 -2.59
N MET A 94 -12.62 3.19 -2.08
CA MET A 94 -11.30 3.05 -1.45
C MET A 94 -10.16 3.34 -2.42
N ILE A 95 -10.24 2.79 -3.65
CA ILE A 95 -9.26 3.04 -4.70
C ILE A 95 -9.29 4.51 -5.11
N THR A 96 -10.48 5.07 -5.38
CA THR A 96 -10.62 6.47 -5.82
C THR A 96 -10.01 7.44 -4.80
N LEU A 97 -10.32 7.27 -3.51
CA LEU A 97 -9.75 8.07 -2.44
C LEU A 97 -8.23 7.83 -2.31
N GLY A 98 -7.75 6.61 -2.57
CA GLY A 98 -6.31 6.31 -2.66
C GLY A 98 -5.62 7.10 -3.76
N VAL A 99 -6.20 7.13 -4.97
CA VAL A 99 -5.71 7.92 -6.11
C VAL A 99 -5.73 9.42 -5.81
N ILE A 100 -6.81 9.92 -5.19
CA ILE A 100 -6.87 11.31 -4.75
C ILE A 100 -5.74 11.60 -3.76
N GLY A 101 -5.52 10.73 -2.77
CA GLY A 101 -4.43 10.84 -1.81
C GLY A 101 -3.06 10.91 -2.47
N ILE A 102 -2.78 10.04 -3.44
CA ILE A 102 -1.53 10.04 -4.23
C ILE A 102 -1.30 11.40 -4.88
N ILE A 103 -2.28 11.89 -5.64
CA ILE A 103 -2.13 13.11 -6.44
C ILE A 103 -2.13 14.35 -5.53
N TYR A 104 -3.14 14.49 -4.67
CA TYR A 104 -3.30 15.64 -3.79
C TYR A 104 -2.07 15.82 -2.90
N ALA A 105 -1.62 14.76 -2.22
CA ALA A 105 -0.50 14.88 -1.30
C ALA A 105 0.82 15.18 -2.02
N ALA A 106 1.01 14.66 -3.25
CA ALA A 106 2.19 14.98 -4.05
C ALA A 106 2.26 16.47 -4.42
N TRP A 107 1.13 17.08 -4.80
CA TRP A 107 1.06 18.51 -5.07
C TRP A 107 1.28 19.35 -3.81
N VAL A 108 0.70 18.94 -2.68
CA VAL A 108 0.92 19.64 -1.40
C VAL A 108 2.37 19.51 -0.96
N ALA A 109 3.01 18.34 -1.12
CA ALA A 109 4.42 18.13 -0.81
C ALA A 109 5.32 19.07 -1.62
N ALA A 110 5.05 19.22 -2.93
CA ALA A 110 5.87 20.03 -3.83
C ALA A 110 5.97 21.52 -3.45
N VAL A 111 4.99 22.03 -2.69
CA VAL A 111 4.95 23.43 -2.26
C VAL A 111 5.35 23.64 -0.79
N GLN A 112 5.78 22.58 -0.09
CA GLN A 112 6.22 22.72 1.31
C GLN A 112 7.63 23.34 1.40
N PRO A 113 7.81 24.44 2.16
CA PRO A 113 9.13 25.02 2.39
C PRO A 113 9.93 24.26 3.47
N ASP A 114 9.24 23.57 4.39
CA ASP A 114 9.83 22.75 5.44
C ASP A 114 10.08 21.32 4.94
N ALA A 115 11.33 20.85 5.06
CA ALA A 115 11.75 19.54 4.57
C ALA A 115 11.07 18.36 5.30
N LYS A 116 10.84 18.45 6.62
CA LYS A 116 10.11 17.42 7.36
C LYS A 116 8.66 17.36 6.93
N LYS A 117 8.03 18.52 6.72
CA LYS A 117 6.64 18.62 6.30
C LYS A 117 6.46 18.08 4.87
N LEU A 118 7.40 18.37 3.97
CA LEU A 118 7.47 17.76 2.64
C LEU A 118 7.46 16.24 2.74
N VAL A 119 8.41 15.65 3.48
CA VAL A 119 8.53 14.18 3.67
C VAL A 119 7.30 13.57 4.34
N ALA A 120 6.63 14.29 5.23
CA ALA A 120 5.37 13.83 5.80
C ALA A 120 4.25 13.73 4.74
N TYR A 121 4.14 14.70 3.82
CA TYR A 121 3.15 14.61 2.73
C TYR A 121 3.50 13.54 1.69
N THR A 122 4.79 13.27 1.42
CA THR A 122 5.15 12.12 0.56
C THR A 122 4.64 10.82 1.17
N SER A 123 4.66 10.70 2.50
CA SER A 123 4.11 9.54 3.21
C SER A 123 2.62 9.35 2.94
N VAL A 124 1.83 10.43 2.92
CA VAL A 124 0.40 10.38 2.55
C VAL A 124 0.23 9.85 1.13
N ALA A 125 1.04 10.30 0.18
CA ALA A 125 0.99 9.83 -1.20
C ALA A 125 1.31 8.31 -1.29
N HIS A 126 2.37 7.86 -0.62
CA HIS A 126 2.75 6.44 -0.60
C HIS A 126 1.70 5.54 0.06
N MET A 127 1.02 6.01 1.11
CA MET A 127 -0.09 5.24 1.70
C MET A 127 -1.30 5.13 0.77
N GLY A 128 -1.48 6.07 -0.17
CA GLY A 128 -2.44 5.91 -1.26
C GLY A 128 -2.12 4.71 -2.14
N PHE A 129 -0.85 4.46 -2.49
CA PHE A 129 -0.42 3.25 -3.21
C PHE A 129 -0.70 1.96 -2.43
N VAL A 130 -0.53 1.99 -1.10
CA VAL A 130 -0.89 0.87 -0.23
C VAL A 130 -2.38 0.56 -0.33
N VAL A 131 -3.24 1.58 -0.25
CA VAL A 131 -4.70 1.39 -0.29
C VAL A 131 -5.18 0.88 -1.64
N ILE A 132 -4.70 1.44 -2.77
CA ILE A 132 -5.09 0.92 -4.08
C ILE A 132 -4.62 -0.53 -4.26
N GLY A 133 -3.43 -0.87 -3.75
CA GLY A 133 -2.92 -2.24 -3.80
C GLY A 133 -3.78 -3.22 -2.99
N ILE A 134 -4.16 -2.86 -1.76
CA ILE A 134 -5.03 -3.68 -0.91
C ILE A 134 -6.40 -3.90 -1.55
N PHE A 135 -7.04 -2.83 -2.03
CA PHE A 135 -8.41 -2.91 -2.55
C PHE A 135 -8.50 -3.31 -4.02
N ALA A 136 -7.37 -3.46 -4.73
CA ALA A 136 -7.35 -4.14 -6.03
C ALA A 136 -7.84 -5.60 -5.91
N LEU A 137 -7.64 -6.23 -4.74
CA LEU A 137 -7.97 -7.63 -4.46
C LEU A 137 -7.33 -8.58 -5.49
N THR A 138 -6.07 -8.31 -5.82
CA THR A 138 -5.23 -9.15 -6.68
C THR A 138 -3.93 -9.47 -5.95
N THR A 139 -3.30 -10.61 -6.26
CA THR A 139 -2.04 -11.01 -5.62
C THR A 139 -0.96 -9.95 -5.80
N ASN A 140 -0.81 -9.44 -7.02
CA ASN A 140 0.11 -8.34 -7.33
C ASN A 140 -0.21 -7.08 -6.52
N GLY A 141 -1.49 -6.71 -6.41
CA GLY A 141 -1.94 -5.54 -5.68
C GLY A 141 -1.59 -5.61 -4.18
N LEU A 142 -1.97 -6.71 -3.52
CA LEU A 142 -1.74 -6.89 -2.08
C LEU A 142 -0.25 -7.04 -1.75
N GLN A 143 0.50 -7.83 -2.53
CA GLN A 143 1.96 -7.92 -2.36
C GLN A 143 2.61 -6.56 -2.57
N GLY A 144 2.21 -5.82 -3.61
CA GLY A 144 2.68 -4.47 -3.87
C GLY A 144 2.44 -3.53 -2.70
N GLY A 145 1.21 -3.45 -2.18
CA GLY A 145 0.88 -2.61 -1.03
C GLY A 145 1.69 -2.96 0.23
N LEU A 146 1.94 -4.24 0.48
CA LEU A 146 2.80 -4.69 1.58
C LEU A 146 4.28 -4.31 1.36
N ILE A 147 4.81 -4.44 0.14
CA ILE A 147 6.17 -4.00 -0.18
C ILE A 147 6.29 -2.48 -0.08
N VAL A 148 5.28 -1.70 -0.50
CA VAL A 148 5.25 -0.24 -0.30
C VAL A 148 5.35 0.07 1.19
N MET A 149 4.61 -0.63 2.07
CA MET A 149 4.74 -0.43 3.52
C MET A 149 6.17 -0.67 4.03
N ILE A 150 6.80 -1.77 3.63
CA ILE A 150 8.16 -2.11 4.05
C ILE A 150 9.16 -1.07 3.51
N SER A 151 9.12 -0.84 2.20
CA SER A 151 9.99 0.12 1.52
C SER A 151 9.86 1.52 2.12
N HIS A 152 8.64 2.02 2.24
CA HIS A 152 8.34 3.32 2.83
C HIS A 152 8.82 3.42 4.29
N GLY A 153 8.75 2.34 5.06
CA GLY A 153 9.29 2.33 6.43
C GLY A 153 10.81 2.50 6.48
N ILE A 154 11.52 1.90 5.54
CA ILE A 154 12.97 1.98 5.45
C ILE A 154 13.38 3.34 4.86
N SER A 155 12.82 3.74 3.71
CA SER A 155 13.18 4.97 3.00
C SER A 155 12.81 6.22 3.79
N THR A 156 11.57 6.34 4.26
CA THR A 156 11.12 7.51 5.01
C THR A 156 11.73 7.58 6.40
N GLY A 157 11.97 6.43 7.04
CA GLY A 157 12.77 6.36 8.27
C GLY A 157 14.17 6.95 8.06
N ALA A 158 14.84 6.57 6.96
CA ALA A 158 16.14 7.14 6.59
C ALA A 158 16.05 8.63 6.23
N LEU A 159 15.01 9.09 5.52
CA LEU A 159 14.81 10.52 5.25
C LEU A 159 14.69 11.33 6.54
N PHE A 160 13.86 10.89 7.49
CA PHE A 160 13.73 11.58 8.77
C PHE A 160 15.02 11.56 9.58
N LEU A 161 15.80 10.47 9.54
CA LEU A 161 17.13 10.42 10.15
C LEU A 161 18.07 11.46 9.52
N ILE A 162 18.17 11.48 8.19
CA ILE A 162 19.04 12.41 7.44
C ILE A 162 18.63 13.86 7.69
N LEU A 163 17.32 14.17 7.63
CA LEU A 163 16.81 15.50 7.95
C LEU A 163 17.07 15.89 9.41
N GLY A 164 17.02 14.92 10.33
CA GLY A 164 17.43 15.12 11.72
C GLY A 164 18.91 15.46 11.86
N MET A 165 19.78 14.75 11.15
CA MET A 165 21.23 15.00 11.11
C MET A 165 21.57 16.37 10.51
N LEU A 166 20.84 16.79 9.48
CA LEU A 166 20.92 18.15 8.92
C LEU A 166 20.45 19.21 9.92
N TYR A 167 19.34 18.95 10.61
CA TYR A 167 18.80 19.85 11.62
C TYR A 167 19.74 20.00 12.82
N GLU A 168 20.42 18.93 13.26
CA GLU A 168 21.42 19.02 14.33
C GLU A 168 22.61 19.91 13.96
N ARG A 169 22.95 20.00 12.67
CA ARG A 169 24.05 20.83 12.16
C ARG A 169 23.64 22.28 11.86
N ARG A 170 22.40 22.50 11.43
CA ARG A 170 21.94 23.80 10.88
C ARG A 170 20.82 24.45 11.68
N HIS A 171 20.18 23.72 12.60
CA HIS A 171 19.05 24.18 13.42
C HIS A 171 17.91 24.84 12.62
N THR A 172 17.76 24.46 11.35
CA THR A 172 16.70 24.90 10.46
C THR A 172 16.18 23.72 9.65
N ARG A 173 14.93 23.82 9.20
CA ARG A 173 14.24 22.84 8.36
C ARG A 173 13.83 23.44 7.01
N GLU A 174 14.01 24.75 6.86
CA GLU A 174 13.69 25.50 5.67
C GLU A 174 14.61 25.07 4.53
N ILE A 175 14.06 24.48 3.48
CA ILE A 175 14.81 23.90 2.35
C ILE A 175 15.73 24.96 1.73
N ASN A 176 15.27 26.20 1.63
CA ASN A 176 16.00 27.32 1.01
C ASN A 176 17.16 27.88 1.85
N GLU A 177 17.31 27.44 3.10
CA GLU A 177 18.45 27.77 3.95
C GLU A 177 19.63 26.80 3.76
N PHE A 178 19.47 25.78 2.92
CA PHE A 178 20.53 24.87 2.48
C PHE A 178 21.02 25.22 1.07
N GLY A 179 22.11 24.58 0.66
CA GLY A 179 22.77 24.84 -0.62
C GLY A 179 24.19 24.28 -0.63
N GLY A 180 24.56 23.56 -1.68
CA GLY A 180 25.93 23.13 -1.93
C GLY A 180 26.49 22.10 -0.95
N ILE A 181 25.62 21.44 -0.16
CA ILE A 181 26.01 20.50 0.89
C ILE A 181 26.84 19.32 0.36
N ALA A 182 26.62 18.90 -0.89
CA ALA A 182 27.41 17.83 -1.50
C ALA A 182 28.92 18.12 -1.58
N LYS A 183 29.33 19.39 -1.54
CA LYS A 183 30.75 19.80 -1.58
C LYS A 183 31.48 19.61 -0.25
N VAL A 184 30.74 19.64 0.86
CA VAL A 184 31.30 19.62 2.23
C VAL A 184 30.97 18.32 2.98
N ALA A 185 29.83 17.69 2.67
CA ALA A 185 29.36 16.45 3.29
C ALA A 185 28.93 15.42 2.23
N PRO A 186 29.88 14.88 1.44
CA PRO A 186 29.58 13.96 0.34
C PRO A 186 28.94 12.63 0.77
N LEU A 187 29.23 12.10 1.96
CA LEU A 187 28.59 10.87 2.44
C LEU A 187 27.12 11.11 2.79
N LEU A 188 26.82 12.23 3.47
CA LEU A 188 25.44 12.65 3.71
C LEU A 188 24.68 12.84 2.40
N ALA A 189 25.30 13.54 1.43
CA ALA A 189 24.72 13.75 0.11
C ALA A 189 24.41 12.43 -0.60
N THR A 190 25.34 11.47 -0.56
CA THR A 190 25.17 10.15 -1.16
C THR A 190 24.00 9.39 -0.51
N ALA A 191 23.94 9.37 0.82
CA ALA A 191 22.85 8.74 1.56
C ALA A 191 21.49 9.37 1.24
N LEU A 192 21.43 10.71 1.16
CA LEU A 192 20.21 11.44 0.82
C LEU A 192 19.75 11.13 -0.61
N VAL A 193 20.65 11.12 -1.58
CA VAL A 193 20.31 10.80 -2.98
C VAL A 193 19.76 9.39 -3.09
N ILE A 194 20.44 8.37 -2.55
CA ILE A 194 19.97 6.98 -2.64
C ILE A 194 18.61 6.82 -1.95
N THR A 195 18.45 7.41 -0.77
CA THR A 195 17.19 7.35 -0.01
C THR A 195 16.07 8.08 -0.76
N ALA A 196 16.35 9.23 -1.37
CA ALA A 196 15.38 9.95 -2.18
C ALA A 196 14.98 9.16 -3.42
N MET A 197 15.91 8.49 -4.10
CA MET A 197 15.58 7.62 -5.24
C MET A 197 14.70 6.45 -4.82
N ALA A 198 14.96 5.88 -3.64
CA ALA A 198 14.12 4.83 -3.06
C ALA A 198 12.72 5.34 -2.69
N SER A 199 12.59 6.59 -2.23
CA SER A 199 11.29 7.21 -2.00
C SER A 199 10.57 7.58 -3.30
N ILE A 200 11.27 7.97 -4.36
CA ILE A 200 10.65 8.30 -5.67
C ILE A 200 10.13 7.03 -6.37
N GLY A 201 10.69 5.86 -6.06
CA GLY A 201 10.34 4.62 -6.74
C GLY A 201 11.14 4.39 -8.02
N VAL A 202 12.43 4.76 -8.02
CA VAL A 202 13.33 4.52 -9.18
C VAL A 202 13.67 3.02 -9.28
N PRO A 203 13.66 2.41 -10.49
CA PRO A 203 14.06 1.02 -10.67
C PRO A 203 15.42 0.68 -10.03
N GLY A 204 15.51 -0.50 -9.41
CA GLY A 204 16.67 -0.91 -8.61
C GLY A 204 16.60 -0.48 -7.14
N THR A 205 15.53 0.19 -6.72
CA THR A 205 15.24 0.53 -5.32
C THR A 205 13.96 -0.13 -4.84
N SER A 206 13.82 -0.27 -3.52
CA SER A 206 12.67 -0.92 -2.88
C SER A 206 11.33 -0.24 -3.18
N GLY A 207 11.32 1.09 -3.41
CA GLY A 207 10.09 1.83 -3.71
C GLY A 207 9.45 1.38 -5.01
N PHE A 208 10.27 1.18 -6.05
CA PHE A 208 9.81 0.76 -7.36
C PHE A 208 9.04 -0.56 -7.31
N VAL A 209 9.60 -1.58 -6.63
CA VAL A 209 8.99 -2.91 -6.57
C VAL A 209 7.58 -2.86 -6.01
N GLY A 210 7.39 -2.15 -4.90
CA GLY A 210 6.09 -2.06 -4.25
C GLY A 210 5.07 -1.29 -5.08
N GLU A 211 5.42 -0.09 -5.52
CA GLU A 211 4.50 0.77 -6.27
C GLU A 211 4.14 0.18 -7.62
N PHE A 212 5.11 -0.42 -8.32
CA PHE A 212 4.87 -1.08 -9.60
C PHE A 212 3.90 -2.26 -9.45
N LEU A 213 4.08 -3.12 -8.44
CA LEU A 213 3.18 -4.24 -8.19
C LEU A 213 1.78 -3.77 -7.77
N ALA A 214 1.69 -2.74 -6.91
CA ALA A 214 0.41 -2.16 -6.51
C ALA A 214 -0.34 -1.58 -7.72
N LEU A 215 0.36 -0.88 -8.61
CA LEU A 215 -0.18 -0.36 -9.86
C LEU A 215 -0.58 -1.47 -10.82
N LEU A 216 0.25 -2.50 -10.99
CA LEU A 216 -0.03 -3.65 -11.85
C LEU A 216 -1.29 -4.36 -11.40
N GLY A 217 -1.38 -4.69 -10.10
CA GLY A 217 -2.56 -5.33 -9.54
C GLY A 217 -3.82 -4.47 -9.62
N THR A 218 -3.68 -3.14 -9.46
CA THR A 218 -4.82 -2.21 -9.65
C THR A 218 -5.22 -2.14 -11.13
N PHE A 219 -4.26 -2.18 -12.06
CA PHE A 219 -4.51 -2.07 -13.50
C PHE A 219 -5.29 -3.27 -14.05
N GLU A 220 -5.05 -4.47 -13.51
CA GLU A 220 -5.79 -5.70 -13.86
C GLU A 220 -7.31 -5.54 -13.72
N ARG A 221 -7.78 -4.71 -12.76
CA ARG A 221 -9.21 -4.53 -12.47
C ARG A 221 -9.74 -3.12 -12.76
N TYR A 222 -8.93 -2.08 -12.55
CA TYR A 222 -9.30 -0.67 -12.66
C TYR A 222 -8.25 0.13 -13.45
N PRO A 223 -8.10 -0.11 -14.77
CA PRO A 223 -7.01 0.44 -15.57
C PRO A 223 -6.96 1.97 -15.60
N VAL A 224 -8.12 2.64 -15.59
CA VAL A 224 -8.19 4.12 -15.58
C VAL A 224 -7.65 4.68 -14.26
N LEU A 225 -8.05 4.10 -13.11
CA LEU A 225 -7.58 4.55 -11.80
C LEU A 225 -6.10 4.23 -11.60
N ALA A 226 -5.63 3.08 -12.09
CA ALA A 226 -4.21 2.74 -12.10
C ALA A 226 -3.39 3.72 -12.96
N PHE A 227 -3.89 4.11 -14.13
CA PHE A 227 -3.23 5.13 -14.96
C PHE A 227 -3.13 6.48 -14.24
N LEU A 228 -4.20 6.92 -13.58
CA LEU A 228 -4.17 8.14 -12.77
C LEU A 228 -3.18 8.02 -11.59
N ALA A 229 -3.18 6.90 -10.87
CA ALA A 229 -2.22 6.63 -9.80
C ALA A 229 -0.77 6.64 -10.30
N ALA A 230 -0.51 6.12 -11.50
CA ALA A 230 0.83 6.08 -12.09
C ALA A 230 1.41 7.49 -12.34
N THR A 231 0.57 8.52 -12.53
CA THR A 231 1.05 9.91 -12.58
C THR A 231 1.69 10.35 -11.26
N GLY A 232 1.32 9.72 -10.14
CA GLY A 232 1.93 9.92 -8.83
C GLY A 232 3.43 9.65 -8.83
N VAL A 233 3.92 8.68 -9.62
CA VAL A 233 5.36 8.39 -9.74
C VAL A 233 6.11 9.58 -10.37
N ILE A 234 5.49 10.24 -11.34
CA ILE A 234 6.03 11.46 -11.96
C ILE A 234 6.05 12.59 -10.93
N PHE A 235 4.96 12.75 -10.17
CA PHE A 235 4.89 13.76 -9.12
C PHE A 235 5.87 13.48 -7.97
N ALA A 236 6.22 12.22 -7.71
CA ALA A 236 7.24 11.86 -6.74
C ALA A 236 8.61 12.43 -7.07
N ALA A 237 9.02 12.32 -8.33
CA ALA A 237 10.22 13.00 -8.82
C ALA A 237 10.07 14.53 -8.71
N TYR A 238 8.90 15.07 -9.07
CA TYR A 238 8.63 16.50 -9.03
C TYR A 238 8.72 17.12 -7.63
N TYR A 239 8.31 16.44 -6.55
CA TYR A 239 8.47 16.97 -5.19
C TYR A 239 9.84 16.67 -4.56
N MET A 240 10.44 15.50 -4.82
CA MET A 240 11.69 15.13 -4.15
C MET A 240 12.92 15.76 -4.79
N LEU A 241 13.01 15.76 -6.13
CA LEU A 241 14.22 16.21 -6.82
C LEU A 241 14.53 17.68 -6.55
N PRO A 242 13.55 18.61 -6.54
CA PRO A 242 13.82 20.00 -6.16
C PRO A 242 14.33 20.15 -4.73
N MET A 243 13.78 19.39 -3.76
CA MET A 243 14.30 19.40 -2.38
C MET A 243 15.76 18.93 -2.35
N VAL A 244 16.07 17.80 -2.98
CA VAL A 244 17.42 17.24 -3.04
C VAL A 244 18.37 18.20 -3.76
N GLN A 245 17.93 18.81 -4.87
CA GLN A 245 18.71 19.79 -5.62
C GLN A 245 19.03 21.01 -4.77
N THR A 246 18.03 21.58 -4.09
CA THR A 246 18.23 22.78 -3.27
C THR A 246 19.15 22.49 -2.10
N ILE A 247 18.98 21.38 -1.40
CA ILE A 247 19.83 21.03 -0.26
C ILE A 247 21.26 20.73 -0.72
N LEU A 248 21.45 19.93 -1.78
CA LEU A 248 22.75 19.35 -2.11
C LEU A 248 23.54 20.10 -3.18
N PHE A 249 22.87 20.55 -4.25
CA PHE A 249 23.52 20.87 -5.52
C PHE A 249 23.46 22.35 -5.92
N ASN A 250 22.57 23.15 -5.30
CA ASN A 250 22.59 24.60 -5.45
C ASN A 250 23.92 25.21 -4.96
N PRO A 251 24.21 26.50 -5.28
CA PRO A 251 25.44 27.13 -4.84
C PRO A 251 25.67 27.03 -3.32
N LEU A 252 26.95 26.94 -2.92
CA LEU A 252 27.37 26.99 -1.51
C LEU A 252 27.55 28.46 -1.12
N ASP A 253 26.44 29.18 -0.99
CA ASP A 253 26.38 30.62 -0.74
C ASP A 253 26.16 30.98 0.74
N ARG A 254 25.61 30.07 1.53
CA ARG A 254 25.45 30.22 2.98
C ARG A 254 26.73 29.85 3.72
N ASP A 255 27.24 30.75 4.56
CA ASP A 255 28.49 30.52 5.29
C ASP A 255 28.35 29.42 6.34
N GLU A 256 27.16 29.25 6.93
CA GLU A 256 26.84 28.20 7.87
C GLU A 256 26.92 26.79 7.25
N ASN A 257 26.83 26.69 5.91
CA ASN A 257 26.99 25.41 5.20
C ASN A 257 28.45 25.02 5.03
N ARG A 258 29.37 26.00 4.94
CA ARG A 258 30.77 25.77 4.57
C ARG A 258 31.53 24.96 5.62
N THR A 259 31.14 25.10 6.88
CA THR A 259 31.77 24.42 8.03
C THR A 259 31.02 23.17 8.47
N MET A 260 30.03 22.73 7.67
CA MET A 260 29.23 21.59 8.04
C MET A 260 30.04 20.29 7.97
N GLU A 261 30.06 19.53 9.07
CA GLU A 261 30.72 18.23 9.12
C GLU A 261 29.92 17.16 8.37
N ASP A 262 30.62 16.23 7.74
CA ASP A 262 30.01 15.04 7.12
C ASP A 262 29.50 14.04 8.19
N LEU A 263 28.99 12.89 7.75
CA LEU A 263 28.49 11.84 8.64
C LEU A 263 29.59 11.31 9.57
N SER A 264 29.29 11.28 10.85
CA SER A 264 30.04 10.56 11.87
C SER A 264 29.91 9.04 11.70
N GLY A 265 30.85 8.28 12.29
CA GLY A 265 30.80 6.81 12.25
C GLY A 265 29.50 6.21 12.78
N ARG A 266 28.87 6.86 13.78
CA ARG A 266 27.55 6.46 14.31
C ARG A 266 26.44 6.66 13.28
N GLU A 267 26.43 7.80 12.60
CA GLU A 267 25.41 8.10 11.58
C GLU A 267 25.54 7.15 10.38
N ILE A 268 26.77 6.84 9.96
CA ILE A 268 27.05 5.83 8.93
C ILE A 268 26.53 4.45 9.35
N ALA A 269 26.81 4.02 10.58
CA ALA A 269 26.37 2.72 11.09
C ALA A 269 24.83 2.57 11.11
N VAL A 270 24.10 3.68 11.31
CA VAL A 270 22.62 3.68 11.31
C VAL A 270 22.06 3.72 9.88
N LEU A 271 22.64 4.52 8.99
CA LEU A 271 22.11 4.69 7.62
C LEU A 271 22.47 3.54 6.69
N SER A 272 23.67 2.97 6.83
CA SER A 272 24.15 1.89 5.97
C SER A 272 23.23 0.66 5.87
N PRO A 273 22.65 0.10 6.96
CA PRO A 273 21.72 -1.02 6.83
C PRO A 273 20.43 -0.62 6.12
N LEU A 274 19.93 0.60 6.34
CA LEU A 274 18.71 1.08 5.67
C LEU A 274 18.95 1.21 4.16
N VAL A 275 20.05 1.86 3.76
CA VAL A 275 20.45 1.99 2.35
C VAL A 275 20.68 0.62 1.72
N GLY A 276 21.36 -0.29 2.41
CA GLY A 276 21.58 -1.66 1.97
C GLY A 276 20.27 -2.40 1.71
N LEU A 277 19.29 -2.29 2.62
CA LEU A 277 17.97 -2.90 2.46
C LEU A 277 17.18 -2.29 1.30
N MET A 278 17.22 -0.97 1.10
CA MET A 278 16.55 -0.32 -0.04
C MET A 278 17.02 -0.88 -1.38
N LEU A 279 18.34 -1.08 -1.53
CA LEU A 279 18.94 -1.64 -2.74
C LEU A 279 18.70 -3.15 -2.85
N LEU A 280 18.86 -3.89 -1.76
CA LEU A 280 18.66 -5.33 -1.73
C LEU A 280 17.24 -5.70 -2.14
N ILE A 281 16.23 -5.06 -1.56
CA ILE A 281 14.82 -5.30 -1.90
C ILE A 281 14.55 -4.85 -3.35
N GLY A 282 15.18 -3.75 -3.80
CA GLY A 282 15.03 -3.26 -5.17
C GLY A 282 15.56 -4.20 -6.25
N VAL A 283 16.69 -4.87 -5.98
CA VAL A 283 17.36 -5.76 -6.94
C VAL A 283 16.92 -7.22 -6.78
N PHE A 284 16.60 -7.65 -5.57
CA PHE A 284 16.28 -9.04 -5.24
C PHE A 284 15.03 -9.15 -4.33
N PRO A 285 13.83 -8.80 -4.84
CA PRO A 285 12.60 -8.85 -4.04
C PRO A 285 12.01 -10.26 -3.85
N GLY A 286 12.42 -11.24 -4.66
CA GLY A 286 11.83 -12.59 -4.73
C GLY A 286 11.61 -13.26 -3.37
N PRO A 287 12.62 -13.37 -2.49
CA PRO A 287 12.46 -14.05 -1.21
C PRO A 287 11.39 -13.44 -0.30
N ILE A 288 11.21 -12.11 -0.35
CA ILE A 288 10.21 -11.41 0.45
C ILE A 288 8.81 -11.68 -0.14
N LEU A 289 8.68 -11.58 -1.47
CA LEU A 289 7.42 -11.83 -2.18
C LEU A 289 6.94 -13.27 -1.95
N GLU A 290 7.81 -14.26 -2.17
CA GLU A 290 7.52 -15.69 -1.95
C GLU A 290 7.09 -15.98 -0.51
N ARG A 291 7.71 -15.30 0.48
CA ARG A 291 7.36 -15.48 1.89
C ARG A 291 5.98 -14.92 2.25
N MET A 292 5.51 -13.91 1.52
CA MET A 292 4.25 -13.22 1.75
C MET A 292 3.09 -13.82 0.95
N GLU A 293 3.40 -14.44 -0.20
CA GLU A 293 2.41 -14.95 -1.15
C GLU A 293 1.34 -15.86 -0.53
N PRO A 294 1.67 -16.88 0.30
CA PRO A 294 0.64 -17.77 0.85
C PRO A 294 -0.35 -17.02 1.75
N GLY A 295 0.12 -16.03 2.51
CA GLY A 295 -0.75 -15.21 3.37
C GLY A 295 -1.61 -14.25 2.56
N VAL A 296 -1.09 -13.72 1.46
CA VAL A 296 -1.83 -12.87 0.53
C VAL A 296 -2.93 -13.66 -0.18
N GLN A 297 -2.59 -14.84 -0.72
CA GLN A 297 -3.56 -15.72 -1.38
C GLN A 297 -4.68 -16.14 -0.44
N ALA A 298 -4.35 -16.55 0.79
CA ALA A 298 -5.36 -16.90 1.80
C ALA A 298 -6.33 -15.76 2.12
N ILE A 299 -5.86 -14.50 2.13
CA ILE A 299 -6.75 -13.34 2.34
C ILE A 299 -7.66 -13.13 1.13
N ILE A 300 -7.15 -13.25 -0.08
CA ILE A 300 -7.93 -13.06 -1.31
C ILE A 300 -9.01 -14.15 -1.42
N GLU A 301 -8.61 -15.41 -1.26
CA GLU A 301 -9.52 -16.57 -1.26
C GLU A 301 -10.62 -16.40 -0.20
N TRP A 302 -10.26 -15.99 1.01
CA TRP A 302 -11.24 -15.73 2.08
C TRP A 302 -12.26 -14.64 1.71
N VAL A 303 -11.81 -13.55 1.09
CA VAL A 303 -12.68 -12.45 0.66
C VAL A 303 -13.60 -12.90 -0.48
N ASP A 304 -13.07 -13.64 -1.46
CA ASP A 304 -13.81 -14.14 -2.61
C ASP A 304 -14.86 -15.19 -2.21
N GLU A 305 -14.53 -16.08 -1.28
CA GLU A 305 -15.46 -17.07 -0.72
C GLU A 305 -16.61 -16.39 0.02
N GLY A 306 -16.32 -15.41 0.88
CA GLY A 306 -17.35 -14.65 1.60
C GLY A 306 -18.29 -13.90 0.66
N ALA A 307 -17.74 -13.25 -0.36
CA ALA A 307 -18.54 -12.55 -1.38
C ALA A 307 -19.41 -13.50 -2.22
N SER A 308 -18.88 -14.68 -2.57
CA SER A 308 -19.58 -15.68 -3.40
C SER A 308 -20.69 -16.40 -2.64
N GLY A 309 -20.46 -16.73 -1.36
CA GLY A 309 -21.48 -17.36 -0.51
C GLY A 309 -22.74 -16.51 -0.40
N ALA A 310 -22.58 -15.20 -0.21
CA ALA A 310 -23.70 -14.27 -0.12
C ALA A 310 -24.51 -14.15 -1.42
N LEU A 311 -23.84 -14.20 -2.58
CA LEU A 311 -24.53 -14.20 -3.87
C LEU A 311 -25.38 -15.45 -4.08
N LEU A 312 -24.90 -16.60 -3.62
CA LEU A 312 -25.64 -17.87 -3.70
C LEU A 312 -26.84 -17.88 -2.75
N GLU A 313 -26.69 -17.37 -1.52
CA GLU A 313 -27.81 -17.21 -0.58
C GLU A 313 -28.88 -16.26 -1.15
N ALA A 314 -28.48 -15.10 -1.69
CA ALA A 314 -29.39 -14.13 -2.28
C ALA A 314 -30.07 -14.60 -3.59
N ALA A 315 -29.49 -15.60 -4.27
CA ALA A 315 -30.09 -16.25 -5.44
C ALA A 315 -31.05 -17.37 -5.02
N GLY A 316 -30.72 -18.12 -3.97
CA GLY A 316 -31.60 -19.15 -3.37
C GLY A 316 -32.87 -18.55 -2.78
N ASP A 317 -32.78 -17.39 -2.13
CA ASP A 317 -33.92 -16.69 -1.52
C ASP A 317 -34.83 -15.99 -2.57
N ARG A 318 -34.35 -15.82 -3.81
CA ARG A 318 -35.19 -15.41 -4.95
C ARG A 318 -35.91 -16.58 -5.64
N GLY A 319 -35.55 -17.82 -5.31
CA GLY A 319 -36.24 -19.02 -5.77
C GLY A 319 -37.54 -19.34 -5.03
N THR A 320 -37.89 -18.54 -4.02
CA THR A 320 -39.04 -18.75 -3.13
C THR A 320 -40.13 -17.67 -3.23
N GLU A 321 -40.10 -16.78 -4.24
CA GLU A 321 -41.26 -15.92 -4.52
C GLU A 321 -42.45 -16.76 -5.03
N PRO A 322 -43.62 -16.73 -4.36
CA PRO A 322 -44.80 -17.41 -4.85
C PRO A 322 -45.48 -16.54 -5.92
N GLY A 323 -45.35 -16.93 -7.18
CA GLY A 323 -46.29 -16.53 -8.23
C GLY A 323 -45.71 -15.73 -9.39
N LEU A 324 -45.09 -16.43 -10.32
CA LEU A 324 -45.30 -16.21 -11.75
C LEU A 324 -45.36 -17.60 -12.38
N GLY A 325 -46.48 -17.89 -13.03
CA GLY A 325 -46.90 -19.23 -13.44
C GLY A 325 -45.86 -20.00 -14.23
N GLU A 326 -45.94 -21.33 -14.08
CA GLU A 326 -45.22 -22.33 -14.85
C GLU A 326 -45.04 -21.91 -16.32
N LEU A 327 -43.82 -21.52 -16.68
CA LEU A 327 -43.38 -21.56 -18.06
C LEU A 327 -42.76 -22.93 -18.30
N PRO A 328 -43.15 -23.63 -19.38
CA PRO A 328 -42.83 -25.04 -19.55
C PRO A 328 -41.32 -25.24 -19.66
N VAL A 329 -40.84 -26.21 -18.90
CA VAL A 329 -39.51 -26.80 -19.00
C VAL A 329 -39.24 -27.15 -20.46
N ARG A 330 -38.32 -26.40 -21.10
CA ARG A 330 -37.79 -26.74 -22.43
C ARG A 330 -36.96 -28.02 -22.31
N SER A 331 -37.64 -29.14 -22.53
CA SER A 331 -37.08 -30.39 -23.01
C SER A 331 -36.83 -30.27 -24.51
N GLU A 332 -35.90 -29.40 -24.91
CA GLU A 332 -35.41 -29.35 -26.29
C GLU A 332 -34.14 -28.50 -26.30
N LEU A 333 -32.99 -29.17 -26.17
CA LEU A 333 -31.67 -28.81 -26.72
C LEU A 333 -30.64 -29.89 -26.27
N SER A 334 -31.01 -31.17 -26.40
CA SER A 334 -30.07 -32.30 -26.26
C SER A 334 -29.51 -32.78 -27.60
N GLU A 335 -29.70 -32.04 -28.69
CA GLU A 335 -29.06 -32.32 -29.98
C GLU A 335 -28.77 -31.00 -30.71
N LEU A 336 -27.60 -30.42 -30.45
CA LEU A 336 -26.80 -29.62 -31.40
C LEU A 336 -25.53 -29.13 -30.72
N GLY A 337 -24.39 -29.71 -31.10
CA GLY A 337 -23.12 -28.99 -31.20
C GLY A 337 -22.37 -28.69 -29.91
N THR A 338 -21.47 -29.60 -29.56
CA THR A 338 -20.10 -29.30 -29.10
C THR A 338 -19.62 -27.86 -29.38
N SER A 339 -19.26 -27.10 -28.34
CA SER A 339 -17.89 -26.53 -28.18
C SER A 339 -17.75 -25.63 -26.95
N ALA A 340 -16.70 -25.91 -26.17
CA ALA A 340 -15.90 -25.01 -25.34
C ALA A 340 -16.58 -24.31 -24.15
N PHE A 341 -16.25 -24.75 -22.92
CA PHE A 341 -15.50 -23.96 -21.92
C PHE A 341 -15.20 -24.88 -20.73
N GLY A 342 -14.03 -25.52 -20.79
CA GLY A 342 -13.43 -26.24 -19.66
C GLY A 342 -12.12 -25.54 -19.32
N THR A 343 -11.94 -25.20 -18.05
CA THR A 343 -10.71 -24.65 -17.48
C THR A 343 -9.57 -25.65 -17.67
N SER A 344 -8.50 -25.21 -18.33
CA SER A 344 -7.31 -26.00 -18.64
C SER A 344 -6.15 -25.50 -17.79
N THR A 345 -5.71 -26.31 -16.82
CA THR A 345 -4.43 -26.14 -16.14
C THR A 345 -3.36 -26.95 -16.87
N TYR A 346 -2.28 -26.31 -17.30
CA TYR A 346 -1.20 -26.94 -18.06
C TYR A 346 -0.05 -27.38 -17.16
N VAL A 347 0.29 -28.67 -17.20
CA VAL A 347 1.63 -29.18 -16.84
C VAL A 347 1.99 -30.30 -17.82
N GLY A 348 3.08 -30.13 -18.59
CA GLY A 348 3.81 -31.18 -19.33
C GLY A 348 3.02 -32.24 -20.13
N LYS A 349 2.84 -32.00 -21.44
CA LYS A 349 2.58 -32.91 -22.60
C LYS A 349 1.98 -34.35 -22.46
N ARG A 350 1.27 -34.75 -21.40
CA ARG A 350 0.39 -35.94 -21.38
C ARG A 350 -0.82 -35.74 -20.46
N ARG A 351 -2.03 -35.98 -20.98
CA ARG A 351 -3.28 -36.05 -20.19
C ARG A 351 -3.23 -37.28 -19.28
N ILE A 352 -3.46 -37.11 -17.98
CA ILE A 352 -3.80 -38.19 -17.05
C ILE A 352 -5.17 -37.85 -16.46
N HIS A 353 -6.14 -38.75 -16.60
CA HIS A 353 -7.43 -38.68 -15.93
C HIS A 353 -7.32 -39.39 -14.59
N VAL A 354 -7.49 -38.67 -13.48
CA VAL A 354 -7.62 -39.27 -12.14
C VAL A 354 -9.08 -39.16 -11.73
N PHE A 355 -9.77 -40.29 -11.70
CA PHE A 355 -11.10 -40.42 -11.10
C PHE A 355 -10.91 -40.91 -9.67
N PHE A 356 -11.33 -40.14 -8.67
CA PHE A 356 -11.56 -40.68 -7.34
C PHE A 356 -12.94 -41.33 -7.35
N ARG A 357 -12.95 -42.65 -7.14
CA ARG A 357 -14.16 -43.44 -6.90
C ARG A 357 -14.14 -43.85 -5.43
N ASP A 358 -15.08 -43.31 -4.67
CA ASP A 358 -15.42 -43.80 -3.33
C ASP A 358 -16.02 -45.20 -3.46
N GLU A 359 -15.32 -46.21 -2.93
CA GLU A 359 -15.91 -47.49 -2.50
C GLU A 359 -15.11 -48.01 -1.30
N GLY A 360 -15.73 -48.05 -0.10
CA GLY A 360 -15.23 -48.76 1.08
C GLY A 360 -15.43 -48.04 2.40
#